data_AF-A0A1Y3X7E9-F1
#
_entry.id   AF-A0A1Y3X7E9-F1
#
_cell.length_a   1.000
_cell.length_b   1.000
_cell.length_c   1.000
_cell.angle_alpha   90.00
_cell.angle_beta   90.00
_cell.angle_gamma   90.00
#
_symmetry.space_group_name_H-M   'P 1'
#
loop_
_entity.id
_entity.type
_entity.pdbx_description
1 polymer ?
#
loop_
_entity_poly.entity_id
_entity_poly.type
_entity_poly.pdbx_seq_one_letter_code
_entity_poly.pdbx_strand_id
1 'polypeptide(L)'
;MLGCIITVLLCINIAIWIALDILCWTSGMWPAGVAGILAILGFLIAYTVSEEISISPRDIWTHCEFDIFKTKLKNAWSTGCLIWIIGFIILASLFLT
;
A
#
# COMPACT_ATOMS: atom_id res chain seq x y z
N MET A 1 5.34 11.84 21.09
CA MET A 1 4.11 12.25 20.39
C MET A 1 4.17 11.96 18.89
N LEU A 2 5.26 12.29 18.20
CA LEU A 2 5.38 12.08 16.74
C LEU A 2 5.18 10.61 16.32
N GLY A 3 5.77 9.66 17.04
CA GLY A 3 5.56 8.23 16.78
C GLY A 3 4.09 7.79 16.83
N CYS A 4 3.32 8.25 17.83
CA CYS A 4 1.89 7.95 17.94
C CYS A 4 1.09 8.52 16.75
N ILE A 5 1.44 9.73 16.29
CA ILE A 5 0.80 10.37 15.13
C ILE A 5 1.10 9.55 13.86
N ILE A 6 2.35 9.12 13.68
CA ILE A 6 2.76 8.26 12.56
C ILE A 6 1.97 6.95 12.56
N THR A 7 1.81 6.30 13.72
CA THR A 7 1.02 5.07 13.83
C THR A 7 -0.44 5.31 13.47
N VAL A 8 -1.07 6.38 13.98
CA VAL A 8 -2.46 6.72 13.64
C VAL A 8 -2.61 6.96 12.13
N LEU A 9 -1.67 7.69 11.51
CA LEU A 9 -1.67 7.92 10.07
C LEU A 9 -1.53 6.60 9.29
N LEU A 10 -0.67 5.69 9.71
CA LEU A 10 -0.54 4.37 9.09
C LEU A 10 -1.86 3.58 9.19
N CYS A 11 -2.50 3.56 10.36
CA CYS A 11 -3.79 2.90 10.55
C CYS A 11 -4.87 3.47 9.64
N ILE A 12 -4.92 4.80 9.45
CA ILE A 12 -5.85 5.45 8.52
C ILE A 12 -5.60 4.98 7.08
N ASN A 13 -4.34 4.87 6.66
CA ASN A 13 -4.02 4.40 5.31
C ASN A 13 -4.43 2.93 5.08
N ILE A 14 -4.23 2.07 6.08
CA ILE A 14 -4.70 0.68 6.03
C ILE A 14 -6.24 0.64 5.97
N ALA A 15 -6.93 1.47 6.75
CA ALA A 15 -8.38 1.56 6.72
C ALA A 15 -8.91 2.02 5.34
N ILE A 16 -8.23 2.96 4.69
CA ILE A 16 -8.57 3.39 3.31
C ILE A 16 -8.45 2.22 2.34
N TRP A 17 -7.36 1.44 2.39
CA TRP A 17 -7.21 0.27 1.54
C TRP A 17 -8.31 -0.77 1.76
N ILE A 18 -8.66 -1.05 3.01
CA ILE A 18 -9.76 -1.96 3.35
C ILE A 18 -11.10 -1.42 2.81
N ALA A 19 -11.37 -0.12 2.97
CA ALA A 19 -12.58 0.49 2.46
C ALA A 19 -12.67 0.40 0.93
N LEU A 20 -11.57 0.64 0.21
CA LEU A 20 -11.51 0.49 -1.24
C LEU A 20 -11.77 -0.96 -1.67
N ASP A 21 -11.19 -1.94 -0.97
CA ASP A 21 -11.42 -3.36 -1.25
C ASP A 21 -12.90 -3.73 -1.07
N ILE A 22 -13.51 -3.34 0.05
CA ILE A 22 -14.94 -3.55 0.32
C ILE A 22 -15.79 -2.95 -0.81
N LEU A 23 -15.47 -1.75 -1.28
CA LEU A 23 -16.19 -1.13 -2.40
C LEU A 23 -16.12 -1.99 -3.67
N CYS A 24 -14.94 -2.55 -4.01
CA CYS A 24 -14.77 -3.45 -5.14
C CYS A 24 -15.58 -4.74 -5.01
N TRP A 25 -15.73 -5.29 -3.81
CA TRP A 25 -16.59 -6.44 -3.55
C TRP A 25 -18.07 -6.10 -3.71
N THR A 26 -18.50 -4.96 -3.17
CA THR A 26 -19.92 -4.53 -3.23
C THR A 26 -20.38 -4.12 -4.63
N SER A 27 -19.48 -3.69 -5.51
CA SER A 27 -19.80 -3.31 -6.89
C SER A 27 -19.94 -4.51 -7.84
N GLY A 28 -19.78 -5.75 -7.34
CA GLY A 28 -19.83 -6.97 -8.15
C GLY A 28 -18.57 -7.20 -8.99
N MET A 29 -17.53 -6.36 -8.85
CA MET A 29 -16.24 -6.50 -9.53
C MET A 29 -15.34 -7.45 -8.74
N TRP A 30 -15.73 -8.73 -8.68
CA TRP A 30 -14.98 -9.75 -7.93
C TRP A 30 -13.47 -9.84 -8.29
N PRO A 31 -13.00 -9.65 -9.55
CA PRO A 31 -11.57 -9.68 -9.86
C PRO A 31 -10.83 -8.50 -9.21
N ALA A 32 -11.49 -7.35 -9.09
CA ALA A 32 -10.92 -6.15 -8.47
C ALA A 32 -10.84 -6.28 -6.95
N GLY A 33 -11.79 -6.98 -6.31
CA GLY A 33 -11.74 -7.31 -4.88
C GLY A 33 -10.64 -8.32 -4.55
N VAL A 34 -10.48 -9.38 -5.35
CA VAL A 34 -9.36 -10.32 -5.14
C VAL A 34 -8.00 -9.63 -5.33
N ALA A 35 -7.88 -8.77 -6.34
CA ALA A 35 -6.69 -7.94 -6.54
C ALA A 35 -6.47 -6.93 -5.40
N GLY A 36 -7.54 -6.43 -4.78
CA GLY A 36 -7.50 -5.52 -3.63
C GLY A 36 -6.89 -6.16 -2.38
N ILE A 37 -7.24 -7.41 -2.07
CA ILE A 37 -6.61 -8.18 -0.99
C ILE A 37 -5.10 -8.32 -1.21
N LEU A 38 -4.68 -8.66 -2.44
CA LEU A 38 -3.25 -8.76 -2.80
C LEU A 38 -2.55 -7.41 -2.71
N ALA A 39 -3.23 -6.33 -3.10
CA ALA A 39 -2.71 -4.97 -3.00
C ALA A 39 -2.50 -4.52 -1.55
N ILE A 40 -3.40 -4.89 -0.62
CA ILE A 40 -3.23 -4.64 0.82
C ILE A 40 -1.97 -5.34 1.35
N LEU A 41 -1.77 -6.62 1.01
CA LEU A 41 -0.57 -7.36 1.40
C LEU A 41 0.69 -6.71 0.81
N GLY A 42 0.63 -6.34 -0.46
CA GLY A 42 1.70 -5.61 -1.15
C GLY A 42 2.06 -4.29 -0.50
N PHE A 43 1.07 -3.50 -0.09
CA PHE A 43 1.24 -2.25 0.65
C PHE A 43 1.95 -2.48 1.99
N LEU A 44 1.52 -3.47 2.78
CA LEU A 44 2.13 -3.78 4.08
C LEU A 44 3.59 -4.22 3.92
N ILE A 45 3.87 -5.12 2.98
CA ILE A 45 5.23 -5.59 2.70
C ILE A 45 6.10 -4.41 2.24
N ALA A 46 5.65 -3.63 1.26
CA ALA A 46 6.38 -2.48 0.77
C ALA A 46 6.65 -1.44 1.86
N TYR A 47 5.69 -1.19 2.74
CA TYR A 47 5.89 -0.29 3.88
C TYR A 47 6.96 -0.80 4.86
N THR A 48 7.00 -2.12 5.12
CA THR A 48 8.03 -2.71 6.00
C THR A 48 9.43 -2.64 5.38
N VAL A 49 9.58 -2.91 4.09
CA VAL A 49 10.88 -2.98 3.39
C VAL A 49 11.37 -1.60 2.92
N SER A 50 10.50 -0.59 2.85
CA SER A 50 10.84 0.72 2.26
C SER A 50 11.99 1.47 2.96
N GLU A 51 12.35 1.15 4.20
CA GLU A 51 13.53 1.78 4.84
C GLU A 51 14.82 1.49 4.08
N GLU A 52 14.99 0.26 3.60
CA GLU A 52 16.20 -0.16 2.88
C GLU A 52 16.23 0.33 1.43
N ILE A 53 15.06 0.59 0.84
CA ILE A 53 14.91 0.91 -0.58
C ILE A 53 14.96 2.42 -0.83
N SER A 54 14.47 3.23 0.11
CA SER A 54 14.17 4.65 -0.15
C SER A 54 15.20 5.64 0.38
N ILE A 55 15.98 5.26 1.40
CA ILE A 55 16.94 6.15 2.05
C ILE A 55 18.22 5.36 2.28
N SER A 56 19.36 5.94 1.93
CA SER A 56 20.63 5.29 2.22
C SER A 56 20.80 5.16 3.74
N PRO A 57 21.34 4.05 4.29
CA PRO A 57 21.49 3.89 5.74
C PRO A 57 22.27 5.02 6.42
N ARG A 58 23.10 5.73 5.65
CA ARG A 58 23.86 6.91 6.09
C ARG A 58 22.99 8.16 6.24
N ASP A 59 22.01 8.33 5.38
CA ASP A 59 21.17 9.55 5.34
C ASP A 59 19.97 9.47 6.30
N ILE A 60 19.70 8.31 6.91
CA ILE A 60 18.61 8.17 7.90
C ILE A 60 18.74 9.17 9.05
N TRP A 61 19.97 9.50 9.45
CA TRP A 61 20.27 10.37 10.59
C TRP A 61 20.15 11.87 10.26
N THR A 62 20.07 12.23 8.97
CA THR A 62 19.96 13.63 8.51
C THR A 62 18.52 14.03 8.19
N HIS A 63 17.61 13.06 8.05
CA HIS A 63 16.19 13.30 7.81
C HIS A 63 15.37 13.21 9.10
N CYS A 64 14.32 14.02 9.19
CA CYS A 64 13.38 13.92 10.31
C CYS A 64 12.48 12.69 10.14
N GLU A 65 12.07 12.08 11.26
CA GLU A 65 11.27 10.84 11.29
C GLU A 65 10.00 10.93 10.41
N PHE A 66 9.39 12.11 10.33
CA PHE A 66 8.17 12.33 9.54
C PHE A 66 8.42 12.33 8.03
N ASP A 67 9.59 12.78 7.58
CA ASP A 67 9.96 12.79 6.16
C ASP A 67 10.28 11.38 5.66
N ILE A 68 10.94 10.59 6.52
CA ILE A 68 11.13 9.15 6.32
C ILE A 68 9.78 8.45 6.19
N PHE A 69 8.86 8.71 7.13
CA PHE A 69 7.51 8.13 7.09
C PHE A 69 6.76 8.44 5.78
N LYS A 70 6.76 9.71 5.34
CA LYS A 70 6.09 10.10 4.07
C LYS A 70 6.66 9.35 2.88
N THR A 71 7.98 9.20 2.82
CA THR A 71 8.65 8.51 1.74
C THR A 71 8.29 7.02 1.72
N LYS A 72 8.28 6.37 2.89
CA LYS A 72 7.81 4.99 3.04
C LYS A 72 6.37 4.82 2.59
N LEU A 73 5.51 5.72 3.04
CA LEU A 73 4.09 5.69 2.73
C LEU A 73 3.85 5.86 1.22
N LYS A 74 4.54 6.81 0.57
CA LYS A 74 4.46 7.03 -0.88
C LYS A 74 4.86 5.77 -1.67
N ASN A 75 5.96 5.13 -1.29
CA ASN A 75 6.42 3.92 -1.95
C ASN A 75 5.45 2.76 -1.73
N ALA A 76 4.96 2.58 -0.50
CA ALA A 76 3.98 1.55 -0.18
C ALA A 76 2.69 1.70 -1.00
N TRP A 77 2.18 2.92 -1.14
CA TRP A 77 1.03 3.23 -2.00
C TRP A 77 1.31 2.90 -3.46
N SER A 78 2.46 3.31 -3.99
CA SER A 78 2.84 3.02 -5.37
C SER A 78 2.89 1.51 -5.63
N THR A 79 3.47 0.73 -4.73
CA THR A 79 3.55 -0.73 -4.85
C THR A 79 2.19 -1.39 -4.74
N GLY A 80 1.35 -0.97 -3.78
CA GLY A 80 -0.02 -1.46 -3.64
C GLY A 80 -0.84 -1.21 -4.90
N CYS A 81 -0.79 0.01 -5.47
CA CYS A 81 -1.48 0.35 -6.71
C CYS A 81 -1.00 -0.49 -7.90
N LEU A 82 0.31 -0.72 -8.03
CA LEU A 82 0.86 -1.55 -9.10
C LEU A 82 0.38 -3.00 -8.99
N ILE A 83 0.40 -3.58 -7.79
CA ILE A 83 -0.09 -4.94 -7.55
C ILE A 83 -1.59 -5.04 -7.84
N TRP A 84 -2.36 -4.03 -7.45
CA TRP A 84 -3.79 -3.97 -7.76
C TRP A 84 -4.05 -3.97 -9.26
N ILE A 85 -3.40 -3.07 -10.01
CA ILE A 85 -3.58 -2.95 -11.47
C ILE A 85 -3.18 -4.25 -12.17
N ILE A 86 -2.00 -4.78 -11.86
CA ILE A 86 -1.48 -6.00 -12.50
C ILE A 86 -2.36 -7.20 -12.14
N GLY A 87 -2.70 -7.37 -10.87
CA GLY A 87 -3.57 -8.45 -10.40
C GLY A 87 -4.95 -8.38 -11.05
N PHE A 88 -5.52 -7.18 -11.15
CA PHE A 88 -6.81 -6.96 -11.82
C PHE A 88 -6.73 -7.32 -13.30
N ILE A 89 -5.70 -6.88 -14.04
CA ILE A 89 -5.55 -7.20 -15.47
C ILE A 89 -5.43 -8.71 -15.69
N ILE A 90 -4.67 -9.41 -14.85
CA ILE A 90 -4.50 -10.87 -14.95
C ILE A 90 -5.83 -11.58 -14.69
N LEU A 91 -6.52 -11.24 -13.61
CA LEU A 91 -7.80 -11.88 -13.27
C LEU A 91 -8.91 -11.49 -14.26
N ALA A 92 -8.95 -10.25 -14.73
CA ALA A 92 -9.90 -9.86 -15.76
C ALA A 92 -9.66 -10.64 -17.06
N SER A 93 -8.40 -10.77 -17.50
CA SER A 93 -8.08 -11.49 -18.74
C SER A 93 -8.32 -13.00 -18.68
N LEU A 94 -8.18 -13.63 -17.50
CA LEU A 94 -8.45 -15.06 -17.32
C LEU A 94 -9.93 -15.43 -17.28
N PHE A 95 -10.81 -14.50 -16.88
CA PHE A 95 -12.22 -14.79 -16.61
C PHE A 95 -13.20 -14.07 -17.55
N LEU A 96 -12.70 -13.21 -18.46
CA LEU A 96 -13.47 -12.60 -19.56
C LEU A 96 -13.28 -13.32 -20.91
N THR A 97 -12.44 -14.34 -20.99
CA THR A 97 -12.33 -15.29 -22.12
C THR A 97 -13.18 -16.52 -21.88
#